data_AF-A0A2G6EVL3-F1
#
_entry.id   AF-A0A2G6EVL3-F1
#
_cell.length_a   1.000
_cell.length_b   1.000
_cell.length_c   1.000
_cell.angle_alpha   90.00
_cell.angle_beta   90.00
_cell.angle_gamma   90.00
#
_symmetry.space_group_name_H-M   'P 1'
#
loop_
_entity.id
_entity.type
_entity.pdbx_description
1 polymer ?
#
loop_
_entity_poly.entity_id
_entity_poly.type
_entity_poly.pdbx_seq_one_letter_code
_entity_poly.pdbx_strand_id
1 'polypeptide(L)'
;MTNHNEVVAKIMAKKGAKAELARLEAEEMPMLDMILEARKSAGLTQAEVAKRMGSSVPAVSRLENALLTGGKPSPSLDTLHRYAKALGKNLIVSFN
;
A
#
# COMPACT_ATOMS: atom_id res chain seq x y z
N MET A 1 -7.22 23.81 13.73
CA MET A 1 -6.98 22.38 13.45
C MET A 1 -5.54 22.24 12.98
N THR A 2 -4.80 21.27 13.50
CA THR A 2 -3.44 20.97 13.01
C THR A 2 -3.58 20.24 11.67
N ASN A 3 -2.93 20.71 10.61
CA ASN A 3 -2.99 20.02 9.31
C ASN A 3 -1.97 18.87 9.25
N HIS A 4 -2.07 18.00 8.22
CA HIS A 4 -1.19 16.84 8.04
C HIS A 4 0.30 17.20 8.14
N ASN A 5 0.70 18.28 7.46
CA ASN A 5 2.10 18.71 7.39
C ASN A 5 2.63 19.14 8.77
N GLU A 6 1.81 19.85 9.55
CA GLU A 6 2.15 20.29 10.90
C GLU A 6 2.29 19.12 11.88
N VAL A 7 1.47 18.08 11.74
CA VAL A 7 1.57 16.84 12.53
C VAL A 7 2.86 16.09 12.18
N VAL A 8 3.14 15.92 10.89
CA VAL A 8 4.38 15.28 10.40
C VAL A 8 5.62 16.02 10.90
N ALA A 9 5.64 17.35 10.80
CA ALA A 9 6.77 18.17 11.26
C ALA A 9 7.07 17.98 12.76
N LYS A 10 6.02 17.92 13.60
CA LYS A 10 6.16 17.68 15.04
C LYS A 10 6.70 16.28 15.36
N ILE A 11 6.30 15.26 14.60
CA ILE A 11 6.79 13.89 14.77
C ILE A 11 8.27 13.82 14.36
N MET A 12 8.62 14.40 13.22
CA MET A 12 9.98 14.40 12.68
C MET A 12 10.99 15.18 13.52
N ALA A 13 10.51 16.11 14.37
CA ALA A 13 11.34 16.84 15.32
C ALA A 13 11.72 16.00 16.58
N LYS A 14 11.07 14.86 16.83
CA LYS A 14 11.40 13.99 17.97
C LYS A 14 12.71 13.24 17.73
N LYS A 15 13.54 13.15 18.77
CA LYS A 15 14.79 12.37 18.73
C LYS A 15 14.48 10.90 18.39
N GLY A 16 15.18 10.34 17.41
CA GLY A 16 15.00 8.96 16.95
C GLY A 16 13.94 8.75 15.87
N ALA A 17 13.05 9.71 15.60
CA ALA A 17 11.97 9.55 14.63
C ALA A 17 12.48 9.25 13.21
N LYS A 18 13.54 9.95 12.76
CA LYS A 18 14.14 9.71 11.44
C LYS A 18 14.82 8.34 11.34
N ALA A 19 15.47 7.89 12.42
CA ALA A 19 16.14 6.59 12.45
C ALA A 19 15.13 5.44 12.47
N GLU A 20 14.04 5.59 13.24
CA GLU A 20 12.95 4.63 13.25
C GLU A 20 12.25 4.56 11.89
N LEU A 21 12.00 5.72 11.26
CA LEU A 21 11.42 5.76 9.91
C LEU A 21 12.31 5.03 8.90
N ALA A 22 13.62 5.28 8.91
CA ALA A 22 14.55 4.60 8.02
C ALA A 22 14.61 3.07 8.25
N ARG A 23 14.48 2.60 9.51
CA ARG A 23 14.37 1.17 9.82
C ARG A 23 13.10 0.57 9.22
N LEU A 24 11.95 1.22 9.45
CA LEU A 24 10.66 0.79 8.89
C LEU A 24 10.67 0.79 7.35
N GLU A 25 11.27 1.82 6.74
CA GLU A 25 11.46 1.94 5.29
C GLU A 25 12.28 0.78 4.70
N ALA A 26 13.34 0.36 5.40
CA ALA A 26 14.20 -0.73 4.95
C ALA A 26 13.62 -2.13 5.20
N GLU A 27 12.92 -2.34 6.31
CA GLU A 27 12.51 -3.68 6.77
C GLU A 27 11.04 -4.02 6.42
N GLU A 28 10.15 -3.03 6.37
CA GLU A 28 8.68 -3.26 6.28
C GLU A 28 8.02 -2.61 5.06
N MET A 29 8.62 -1.55 4.52
CA MET A 29 8.07 -0.70 3.45
C MET A 29 8.36 -1.10 1.98
N PRO A 30 9.33 -1.99 1.62
CA PRO A 30 9.63 -2.24 0.20
C PRO A 30 8.44 -2.80 -0.61
N MET A 31 7.50 -3.48 0.05
CA MET A 31 6.27 -3.98 -0.57
C MET A 31 5.15 -2.93 -0.62
N LEU A 32 5.18 -1.94 0.29
CA LEU A 32 4.22 -0.84 0.43
C LEU A 32 4.19 0.05 -0.83
N ASP A 33 5.37 0.54 -1.21
CA ASP A 33 5.49 1.55 -2.25
C ASP A 33 5.22 0.96 -3.64
N MET A 34 5.58 -0.29 -3.86
CA MET A 34 5.40 -0.94 -5.16
C MET A 34 3.92 -1.00 -5.57
N ILE A 35 3.02 -1.31 -4.63
CA ILE A 35 1.60 -1.54 -4.93
C ILE A 35 0.83 -0.22 -5.05
N LEU A 36 1.10 0.74 -4.15
CA LEU A 36 0.51 2.07 -4.24
C LEU A 36 1.04 2.85 -5.43
N GLU A 37 2.35 2.79 -5.71
CA GLU A 37 2.89 3.41 -6.91
C GLU A 37 2.47 2.71 -8.17
N ALA A 38 2.23 1.39 -8.18
CA ALA A 38 1.61 0.74 -9.32
C ALA A 38 0.21 1.31 -9.59
N ARG A 39 -0.61 1.55 -8.55
CA ARG A 39 -1.95 2.14 -8.72
C ARG A 39 -1.88 3.60 -9.19
N LYS A 40 -1.02 4.41 -8.57
CA LYS A 40 -0.83 5.82 -8.93
C LYS A 40 -0.28 5.95 -10.35
N SER A 41 0.71 5.14 -10.72
CA SER A 41 1.28 5.09 -12.08
C SER A 41 0.26 4.62 -13.12
N ALA A 42 -0.71 3.79 -12.73
CA ALA A 42 -1.84 3.43 -13.58
C ALA A 42 -2.92 4.53 -13.68
N GLY A 43 -2.82 5.60 -12.89
CA GLY A 43 -3.77 6.71 -12.86
C GLY A 43 -5.14 6.33 -12.28
N LEU A 44 -5.22 5.29 -11.45
CA LEU A 44 -6.50 4.74 -10.98
C LEU A 44 -6.82 5.14 -9.55
N THR A 45 -8.08 5.51 -9.33
CA THR A 45 -8.70 5.61 -8.01
C THR A 45 -9.04 4.23 -7.45
N GLN A 46 -9.20 4.12 -6.12
CA GLN A 46 -9.68 2.88 -5.50
C GLN A 46 -11.06 2.45 -6.02
N ALA A 47 -11.91 3.40 -6.41
CA ALA A 47 -13.23 3.12 -6.98
C ALA A 47 -13.13 2.47 -8.38
N GLU A 48 -12.21 2.95 -9.21
CA GLU A 48 -11.97 2.36 -10.53
C GLU A 48 -11.33 0.98 -10.42
N VAL A 49 -10.40 0.79 -9.49
CA VAL A 49 -9.84 -0.55 -9.20
C VAL A 49 -10.94 -1.49 -8.73
N ALA A 50 -11.81 -1.06 -7.81
CA ALA A 50 -12.93 -1.87 -7.34
C ALA A 50 -13.86 -2.28 -8.49
N LYS A 51 -14.20 -1.34 -9.38
CA LYS A 51 -14.99 -1.63 -10.59
C LYS A 51 -14.31 -2.67 -11.48
N ARG A 52 -13.00 -2.55 -11.73
CA ARG A 52 -12.23 -3.50 -12.54
C ARG A 52 -12.11 -4.89 -11.91
N MET A 53 -12.04 -4.95 -10.58
CA MET A 53 -11.99 -6.21 -9.83
C MET A 53 -13.36 -6.88 -9.65
N GLY A 54 -14.46 -6.20 -9.99
CA GLY A 54 -15.80 -6.65 -9.62
C GLY A 54 -16.00 -6.69 -8.09
N SER A 55 -15.44 -5.72 -7.39
CA SER A 55 -15.44 -5.62 -5.93
C SER A 55 -15.99 -4.29 -5.44
N SER A 56 -15.97 -4.06 -4.12
CA SER A 56 -16.39 -2.81 -3.50
C SER A 56 -15.19 -1.94 -3.11
N VAL A 57 -15.38 -0.61 -3.11
CA VAL A 57 -14.33 0.34 -2.70
C VAL A 57 -13.80 0.05 -1.29
N PRO A 58 -14.64 -0.29 -0.27
CA PRO A 58 -14.13 -0.68 1.04
C PRO A 58 -13.31 -1.98 1.02
N ALA A 59 -13.64 -2.94 0.14
CA ALA A 59 -12.85 -4.17 0.02
C ALA A 59 -11.47 -3.90 -0.58
N VAL A 60 -11.37 -3.03 -1.58
CA VAL A 60 -10.08 -2.59 -2.15
C VAL A 60 -9.29 -1.79 -1.12
N SER A 61 -9.92 -0.88 -0.38
CA SER A 61 -9.25 -0.13 0.69
C SER A 61 -8.69 -1.05 1.77
N ARG A 62 -9.45 -2.06 2.20
CA ARG A 62 -8.95 -3.08 3.16
C ARG A 62 -7.81 -3.90 2.57
N LEU A 63 -7.89 -4.29 1.30
CA LEU A 63 -6.83 -5.01 0.60
C LEU A 63 -5.54 -4.18 0.58
N GLU A 64 -5.61 -2.94 0.12
CA GLU A 64 -4.46 -2.03 0.10
C GLU A 64 -3.88 -1.90 1.51
N ASN A 65 -4.69 -1.60 2.53
CA ASN A 65 -4.25 -1.51 3.92
C ASN A 65 -3.59 -2.79 4.45
N ALA A 66 -4.11 -3.97 4.13
CA ALA A 66 -3.51 -5.25 4.54
C ALA A 66 -2.15 -5.48 3.89
N LEU A 67 -1.94 -4.97 2.68
CA LEU A 67 -0.66 -4.98 1.99
C LEU A 67 0.31 -3.94 2.55
N LEU A 68 -0.22 -2.86 3.15
CA LEU A 68 0.61 -1.81 3.75
C LEU A 68 1.26 -2.19 5.08
N THR A 69 0.60 -3.03 5.89
CA THR A 69 1.00 -3.23 7.29
C THR A 69 1.68 -4.58 7.56
N GLY A 70 2.26 -5.22 6.52
CA GLY A 70 2.83 -6.57 6.66
C GLY A 70 1.78 -7.66 6.97
N GLY A 71 0.50 -7.33 6.92
CA GLY A 71 -0.63 -8.24 6.72
C GLY A 71 -0.94 -9.23 7.84
N LYS A 72 -1.94 -8.91 8.65
CA LYS A 72 -2.93 -9.91 9.13
C LYS A 72 -4.37 -9.36 9.07
N PRO A 73 -5.30 -10.09 8.43
CA PRO A 73 -5.10 -11.30 7.62
C PRO A 73 -4.43 -10.97 6.28
N SER A 74 -3.50 -11.83 5.86
CA SER A 74 -2.84 -11.70 4.55
C SER A 74 -3.83 -12.03 3.41
N PRO A 75 -3.88 -11.24 2.33
CA PRO A 75 -4.69 -11.55 1.16
C PRO A 75 -4.28 -12.85 0.46
N SER A 76 -5.21 -13.53 -0.19
CA SER A 76 -4.89 -14.70 -1.00
C SER A 76 -4.10 -14.33 -2.27
N LEU A 77 -3.34 -15.29 -2.82
CA LEU A 77 -2.66 -15.13 -4.13
C LEU A 77 -3.65 -14.78 -5.25
N ASP A 78 -4.85 -15.36 -5.23
CA ASP A 78 -5.92 -15.01 -6.19
C ASP A 78 -6.33 -13.53 -6.08
N THR A 79 -6.45 -13.01 -4.85
CA THR A 79 -6.80 -11.61 -4.62
C THR A 79 -5.69 -10.68 -5.14
N LEU A 80 -4.43 -11.03 -4.88
CA LEU A 80 -3.26 -10.32 -5.41
C LEU A 80 -3.23 -10.33 -6.93
N HIS A 81 -3.50 -11.48 -7.55
CA HIS A 81 -3.52 -11.62 -9.00
C HIS A 81 -4.62 -10.76 -9.64
N ARG A 82 -5.85 -10.79 -9.09
CA ARG A 82 -6.96 -9.95 -9.56
C ARG A 82 -6.67 -8.45 -9.41
N TYR A 83 -6.02 -8.06 -8.32
CA TYR A 83 -5.61 -6.68 -8.11
C TYR A 83 -4.55 -6.24 -9.14
N ALA A 84 -3.49 -7.04 -9.34
CA ALA A 84 -2.48 -6.77 -10.36
C ALA A 84 -3.10 -6.64 -11.76
N LYS A 85 -4.03 -7.53 -12.12
CA LYS A 85 -4.77 -7.48 -13.39
C LYS A 85 -5.61 -6.21 -13.51
N ALA A 86 -6.27 -5.75 -12.45
CA ALA A 86 -7.03 -4.49 -12.45
C ALA A 86 -6.14 -3.26 -12.72
N LEU A 87 -4.87 -3.32 -12.30
CA LEU A 87 -3.86 -2.30 -12.58
C LEU A 87 -3.21 -2.45 -13.97
N GLY A 88 -3.51 -3.51 -14.72
CA GLY A 88 -2.82 -3.83 -15.99
C GLY A 88 -1.37 -4.32 -15.77
N LYS A 89 -1.11 -5.00 -14.65
CA LYS A 89 0.20 -5.55 -14.26
C LYS A 89 0.12 -7.07 -14.07
N ASN A 90 1.29 -7.69 -13.92
CA ASN A 90 1.42 -9.13 -13.62
C ASN A 90 1.89 -9.32 -12.18
N LEU A 91 1.34 -10.34 -11.52
CA LEU A 91 1.85 -10.82 -10.23
C LEU A 91 3.03 -11.76 -10.50
N ILE A 92 4.18 -11.50 -9.89
CA ILE A 92 5.37 -12.37 -9.93
C ILE A 92 5.64 -12.84 -8.50
N VAL A 93 5.80 -14.15 -8.33
CA VAL A 93 6.22 -14.76 -7.07
C VAL A 93 7.59 -15.37 -7.29
N SER A 94 8.55 -15.02 -6.45
CA SER A 94 9.92 -15.56 -6.48
C SER A 94 10.32 -15.99 -5.09
N PHE A 95 11.05 -17.10 -5.02
CA PHE A 95 11.65 -17.61 -3.79
C PHE A 95 13.16 -17.47 -4.00
N ASN A 96 13.74 -16.46 -3.35
CA ASN A 96 15.19 -16.22 -3.37
C ASN A 96 15.84 -16.86 -2.15
#